data_AF-A0A9D5SIX5-F1
#
_entry.id   AF-A0A9D5SIX5-F1
#
_cell.length_a   1.000
_cell.length_b   1.000
_cell.length_c   1.000
_cell.angle_alpha   90.00
_cell.angle_beta   90.00
_cell.angle_gamma   90.00
#
_symmetry.space_group_name_H-M   'P 1'
#
loop_
_entity.id
_entity.type
_entity.pdbx_description
1 polymer ?
#
loop_
_entity_poly.entity_id
_entity_poly.type
_entity_poly.pdbx_seq_one_letter_code
_entity_poly.pdbx_strand_id
1 'polypeptide(L)'
;MAYYYISSGVISTGITLDWDLMYVYSGGTATSTTVNSWSYLYISSGGVANSTTVNSGHLDISSGGVANRTTVNSGGYLYISSGGVANRTTVNSGGSMTISSGGTATAITENGGYVSVAEGANVTFTPNTINGLVLSGAWATLHSGTVANSTTVNSG
;
A
#
# COMPACT_ATOMS: atom_id res chain seq x y z
N MET A 1 10.48 20.67 -4.23
CA MET A 1 9.57 20.14 -5.25
C MET A 1 10.32 19.79 -6.51
N ALA A 2 10.86 18.58 -6.48
CA ALA A 2 11.41 17.85 -7.60
C ALA A 2 10.38 16.86 -8.14
N TYR A 3 10.61 16.44 -9.38
CA TYR A 3 9.86 15.39 -10.04
C TYR A 3 10.83 14.30 -10.49
N TYR A 4 10.57 13.08 -10.04
CA TYR A 4 11.34 11.90 -10.42
C TYR A 4 10.52 11.05 -11.39
N TYR A 5 11.14 10.65 -12.50
CA TYR A 5 10.50 9.78 -13.49
C TYR A 5 11.38 8.55 -13.69
N ILE A 6 10.95 7.42 -13.14
CA ILE A 6 11.67 6.15 -13.21
C ILE A 6 11.10 5.37 -14.40
N SER A 7 11.77 5.45 -15.54
CA SER A 7 11.37 4.84 -16.80
C SER A 7 11.99 3.46 -17.01
N SER A 8 11.64 2.81 -18.11
CA SER A 8 12.11 1.46 -18.46
C SER A 8 13.63 1.31 -18.34
N GLY A 9 14.07 0.28 -17.60
CA GLY A 9 15.48 -0.04 -17.39
C GLY A 9 16.16 0.79 -16.30
N VAL A 10 15.48 1.79 -15.73
CA VAL A 10 16.00 2.58 -14.61
C VAL A 10 15.67 1.88 -13.30
N ILE A 11 16.71 1.69 -12.49
CA ILE A 11 16.60 1.30 -11.08
C ILE A 11 17.07 2.47 -10.23
N SER A 12 16.18 3.05 -9.42
CA SER A 12 16.52 4.11 -8.48
C SER A 12 16.47 3.59 -7.05
N THR A 13 17.48 3.92 -6.25
CA THR A 13 17.64 3.40 -4.89
C THR A 13 17.80 4.52 -3.88
N GLY A 14 17.10 4.45 -2.74
CA GLY A 14 17.33 5.36 -1.61
C GLY A 14 16.83 6.80 -1.83
N ILE A 15 15.86 6.98 -2.72
CA ILE A 15 15.23 8.29 -2.95
C ILE A 15 14.38 8.68 -1.74
N THR A 16 14.60 9.87 -1.19
CA THR A 16 13.73 10.48 -0.19
C THR A 16 12.92 11.57 -0.87
N LEU A 17 11.60 11.47 -0.83
CA LEU A 17 10.67 12.49 -1.31
C LEU A 17 10.27 13.37 -0.12
N ASP A 18 10.52 14.66 -0.23
CA ASP A 18 10.11 15.67 0.75
C ASP A 18 9.56 16.89 0.02
N TRP A 19 8.23 17.01 -0.03
CA TRP A 19 7.51 17.92 -0.93
C TRP A 19 7.74 17.64 -2.42
N ASP A 20 7.94 16.36 -2.77
CA ASP A 20 8.30 15.92 -4.11
C ASP A 20 7.33 14.90 -4.69
N LEU A 21 7.40 14.70 -6.00
CA LEU A 21 6.66 13.66 -6.71
C LEU A 21 7.60 12.67 -7.38
N MET A 22 7.23 11.40 -7.34
CA MET A 22 7.87 10.37 -8.14
C MET A 22 6.84 9.53 -8.89
N TYR A 23 7.12 9.30 -10.17
CA TYR A 23 6.39 8.39 -11.03
C TYR A 23 7.30 7.21 -11.41
N VAL A 24 6.83 6.00 -11.15
CA VAL A 24 7.47 4.77 -11.60
C VAL A 24 6.65 4.21 -12.74
N TYR A 25 7.19 4.29 -13.96
CA TYR A 25 6.54 3.85 -15.19
C TYR A 25 6.91 2.41 -15.54
N SER A 26 6.32 1.91 -16.63
CA SER A 26 6.57 0.57 -17.15
C SER A 26 8.07 0.27 -17.30
N GLY A 27 8.51 -0.83 -16.70
CA GLY A 27 9.91 -1.27 -16.70
C GLY A 27 10.83 -0.48 -15.76
N GLY A 28 10.32 0.53 -15.05
CA GLY A 28 11.05 1.27 -14.02
C GLY A 28 10.94 0.59 -12.66
N THR A 29 12.01 0.67 -11.86
CA THR A 29 12.04 0.13 -10.49
C THR A 29 12.53 1.17 -9.49
N ALA A 30 11.71 1.49 -8.49
CA ALA A 30 12.12 2.27 -7.33
C ALA A 30 12.36 1.34 -6.13
N THR A 31 13.48 1.50 -5.43
CA THR A 31 13.85 0.67 -4.27
C THR A 31 14.24 1.54 -3.08
N SER A 32 13.75 1.17 -1.89
CA SER A 32 14.04 1.86 -0.63
C SER A 32 13.68 3.35 -0.68
N THR A 33 12.54 3.67 -1.29
CA THR A 33 12.04 5.05 -1.32
C THR A 33 11.43 5.43 0.01
N THR A 34 11.74 6.61 0.53
CA THR A 34 11.05 7.22 1.67
C THR A 34 10.10 8.30 1.16
N VAL A 35 8.83 8.23 1.52
CA VAL A 35 7.79 9.19 1.13
C VAL A 35 7.35 9.96 2.38
N ASN A 36 7.78 11.21 2.51
CA ASN A 36 7.45 12.07 3.66
C ASN A 36 6.24 12.96 3.37
N SER A 37 5.96 13.89 4.31
CA SER A 37 4.89 14.87 4.22
C SER A 37 4.80 15.52 2.84
N TRP A 38 3.56 15.68 2.36
CA TRP A 38 3.24 16.37 1.10
C TRP A 38 3.89 15.76 -0.14
N SER A 39 4.38 14.53 -0.04
CA SER A 39 5.05 13.82 -1.13
C SER A 39 4.18 12.69 -1.66
N TYR A 40 4.33 12.42 -2.96
CA TYR A 40 3.55 11.40 -3.65
C TYR A 40 4.44 10.48 -4.47
N LEU A 41 4.21 9.18 -4.31
CA LEU A 41 4.77 8.15 -5.16
C LEU A 41 3.65 7.45 -5.94
N TYR A 42 3.71 7.54 -7.27
CA TYR A 42 2.79 6.88 -8.18
C TYR A 42 3.46 5.69 -8.86
N ILE A 43 2.89 4.50 -8.69
CA ILE A 43 3.32 3.29 -9.39
C ILE A 43 2.33 3.01 -10.51
N SER A 44 2.78 3.26 -11.74
CA SER A 44 1.99 3.07 -12.96
C SER A 44 2.05 1.62 -13.44
N SER A 45 1.26 1.29 -14.46
CA SER A 45 1.26 -0.04 -15.09
C SER A 45 2.67 -0.49 -15.51
N GLY A 46 3.08 -1.67 -15.03
CA GLY A 46 4.41 -2.24 -15.25
C GLY A 46 5.54 -1.60 -14.45
N GLY A 47 5.25 -0.60 -13.61
CA GLY A 47 6.19 -0.02 -12.66
C GLY A 47 6.26 -0.84 -11.37
N VAL A 48 7.44 -0.87 -10.75
CA VAL A 48 7.68 -1.64 -9.52
C VAL A 48 8.29 -0.78 -8.43
N ALA A 49 7.71 -0.81 -7.23
CA ALA A 49 8.33 -0.28 -6.02
C ALA A 49 8.68 -1.40 -5.03
N ASN A 50 9.88 -1.33 -4.44
CA ASN A 50 10.36 -2.28 -3.46
C ASN A 50 10.80 -1.57 -2.18
N SER A 51 10.36 -2.07 -1.03
CA SER A 51 10.78 -1.60 0.29
C SER A 51 10.50 -0.11 0.52
N THR A 52 9.36 0.39 0.02
CA THR A 52 8.95 1.79 0.22
C THR A 52 8.55 2.01 1.69
N THR A 53 9.04 3.09 2.29
CA THR A 53 8.57 3.58 3.58
C THR A 53 7.71 4.82 3.37
N VAL A 54 6.43 4.74 3.74
CA VAL A 54 5.48 5.85 3.66
C VAL A 54 5.31 6.40 5.08
N ASN A 55 5.94 7.55 5.35
CA ASN A 55 5.69 8.35 6.55
C ASN A 55 4.46 9.21 6.28
N SER A 56 4.43 10.52 6.52
CA SER A 56 3.21 11.33 6.29
C SER A 56 2.90 11.68 4.83
N GLY A 57 3.32 10.82 3.89
CA GLY A 57 3.12 10.98 2.45
C GLY A 57 2.13 9.97 1.87
N HIS A 58 2.09 9.91 0.54
CA HIS A 58 1.12 9.12 -0.21
C HIS A 58 1.79 8.16 -1.20
N LEU A 59 1.33 6.91 -1.22
CA LEU A 59 1.68 5.92 -2.23
C LEU A 59 0.42 5.47 -2.96
N ASP A 60 0.38 5.72 -4.27
CA ASP A 60 -0.70 5.29 -5.17
C ASP A 60 -0.22 4.15 -6.09
N ILE A 61 -0.90 3.01 -6.03
CA ILE A 61 -0.66 1.88 -6.92
C ILE A 61 -1.79 1.81 -7.94
N SER A 62 -1.47 2.17 -9.19
CA SER A 62 -2.42 2.12 -10.31
C SER A 62 -2.55 0.70 -10.88
N SER A 63 -3.52 0.50 -11.77
CA SER A 63 -3.71 -0.77 -12.48
C SER A 63 -2.42 -1.26 -13.15
N GLY A 64 -2.03 -2.51 -12.86
CA GLY A 64 -0.79 -3.12 -13.35
C GLY A 64 0.49 -2.67 -12.64
N GLY A 65 0.40 -1.74 -11.69
CA GLY A 65 1.52 -1.34 -10.82
C GLY A 65 1.70 -2.31 -9.65
N VAL A 66 2.94 -2.47 -9.20
CA VAL A 66 3.29 -3.41 -8.12
C VAL A 66 4.12 -2.72 -7.04
N ALA A 67 3.71 -2.83 -5.78
CA ALA A 67 4.54 -2.47 -4.63
C ALA A 67 4.81 -3.70 -3.74
N ASN A 68 6.06 -3.88 -3.32
CA ASN A 68 6.48 -4.97 -2.46
C ASN A 68 7.11 -4.44 -1.18
N ARG A 69 6.75 -5.03 -0.03
CA ARG A 69 7.33 -4.72 1.29
C ARG A 69 7.17 -3.24 1.68
N THR A 70 6.02 -2.66 1.37
CA THR A 70 5.71 -1.29 1.80
C THR A 70 5.49 -1.25 3.30
N THR A 71 6.10 -0.28 3.98
CA THR A 71 5.79 0.06 5.38
C THR A 71 5.04 1.38 5.43
N VAL A 72 3.84 1.39 6.00
CA VAL A 72 3.01 2.58 6.15
C VAL A 72 3.01 2.98 7.63
N ASN A 73 3.61 4.13 7.93
CA ASN A 73 3.75 4.68 9.27
C ASN A 73 2.68 5.73 9.57
N SER A 74 2.73 6.31 10.77
CA SER A 74 1.79 7.33 11.21
C SER A 74 1.67 8.51 10.24
N GLY A 75 0.44 8.84 9.85
CA GLY A 75 0.11 9.86 8.86
C GLY A 75 0.29 9.42 7.41
N GLY A 76 0.80 8.22 7.18
CA GLY A 76 1.02 7.67 5.85
C GLY A 76 -0.19 7.01 5.26
N TYR A 77 -0.28 7.10 3.94
CA TYR A 77 -1.39 6.54 3.21
C TYR A 77 -0.93 5.74 1.99
N LEU A 78 -1.45 4.52 1.90
CA LEU A 78 -1.33 3.64 0.74
C LEU A 78 -2.70 3.43 0.10
N TYR A 79 -2.80 3.72 -1.19
CA TYR A 79 -3.97 3.43 -2.01
C TYR A 79 -3.67 2.36 -3.06
N ILE A 80 -4.55 1.38 -3.17
CA ILE A 80 -4.48 0.33 -4.18
C ILE A 80 -5.70 0.41 -5.06
N SER A 81 -5.50 0.87 -6.29
CA SER A 81 -6.54 0.94 -7.31
C SER A 81 -6.92 -0.44 -7.84
N SER A 82 -8.01 -0.51 -8.60
CA SER A 82 -8.39 -1.72 -9.34
C SER A 82 -7.24 -2.20 -10.25
N GLY A 83 -6.88 -3.49 -10.14
CA GLY A 83 -5.73 -4.08 -10.83
C GLY A 83 -4.35 -3.70 -10.29
N GLY A 84 -4.28 -2.86 -9.25
CA GLY A 84 -3.04 -2.58 -8.52
C GLY A 84 -2.71 -3.71 -7.53
N VAL A 85 -1.43 -3.95 -7.30
CA VAL A 85 -0.96 -5.05 -6.44
C VAL A 85 -0.01 -4.54 -5.36
N ALA A 86 -0.32 -4.83 -4.10
CA ALA A 86 0.61 -4.69 -2.98
C ALA A 86 0.90 -6.05 -2.32
N ASN A 87 2.18 -6.34 -2.09
CA ASN A 87 2.60 -7.58 -1.44
C ASN A 87 3.37 -7.25 -0.16
N ARG A 88 3.03 -7.94 0.93
CA ARG A 88 3.73 -7.85 2.22
C ARG A 88 3.76 -6.42 2.78
N THR A 89 2.62 -5.75 2.75
CA THR A 89 2.48 -4.42 3.34
C THR A 89 2.39 -4.53 4.86
N THR A 90 3.19 -3.73 5.56
CA THR A 90 3.04 -3.49 7.00
C THR A 90 2.34 -2.15 7.21
N VAL A 91 1.22 -2.14 7.93
CA VAL A 91 0.49 -0.91 8.29
C VAL A 91 0.61 -0.71 9.80
N ASN A 92 1.39 0.27 10.21
CA ASN A 92 1.63 0.58 11.63
C ASN A 92 0.56 1.53 12.18
N SER A 93 0.50 1.64 13.51
CA SER A 93 -0.37 2.58 14.21
C SER A 93 -0.32 4.00 13.61
N GLY A 94 -1.50 4.53 13.29
CA GLY A 94 -1.68 5.85 12.65
C GLY A 94 -1.45 5.85 11.13
N GLY A 95 -1.00 4.75 10.53
CA GLY A 95 -0.93 4.56 9.08
C GLY A 95 -2.25 4.04 8.52
N SER A 96 -2.49 4.28 7.24
CA SER A 96 -3.73 3.93 6.55
C SER A 96 -3.49 3.26 5.21
N MET A 97 -4.30 2.24 4.92
CA MET A 97 -4.29 1.50 3.68
C MET A 97 -5.72 1.33 3.16
N THR A 98 -5.95 1.67 1.90
CA THR A 98 -7.24 1.47 1.24
C THR A 98 -7.07 0.59 0.01
N ILE A 99 -7.88 -0.45 -0.08
CA ILE A 99 -7.90 -1.37 -1.22
C ILE A 99 -9.25 -1.26 -1.92
N SER A 100 -9.25 -0.72 -3.13
CA SER A 100 -10.43 -0.58 -3.97
C SER A 100 -10.88 -1.91 -4.59
N SER A 101 -12.10 -1.92 -5.12
CA SER A 101 -12.64 -3.08 -5.84
C SER A 101 -11.70 -3.53 -6.97
N GLY A 102 -11.38 -4.82 -7.03
CA GLY A 102 -10.41 -5.39 -7.97
C GLY A 102 -8.94 -5.10 -7.64
N GLY A 103 -8.64 -4.39 -6.56
CA GLY A 103 -7.28 -4.25 -6.02
C GLY A 103 -6.85 -5.52 -5.29
N THR A 104 -5.55 -5.81 -5.27
CA THR A 104 -4.99 -6.99 -4.59
C THR A 104 -3.97 -6.59 -3.54
N ALA A 105 -4.13 -7.10 -2.31
CA ALA A 105 -3.19 -6.92 -1.23
C ALA A 105 -2.94 -8.23 -0.49
N THR A 106 -1.73 -8.78 -0.57
CA THR A 106 -1.41 -10.08 0.03
C THR A 106 -0.42 -9.99 1.18
N ALA A 107 -0.58 -10.88 2.15
CA ALA A 107 0.27 -10.98 3.33
C ALA A 107 0.40 -9.64 4.09
N ILE A 108 -0.74 -8.98 4.34
CA ILE A 108 -0.77 -7.74 5.12
C ILE A 108 -0.44 -8.04 6.59
N THR A 109 0.43 -7.22 7.17
CA THR A 109 0.69 -7.13 8.61
C THR A 109 0.10 -5.83 9.14
N GLU A 110 -0.93 -5.90 9.97
CA GLU A 110 -1.60 -4.73 10.57
C GLU A 110 -1.21 -4.59 12.05
N ASN A 111 -0.54 -3.51 12.43
CA ASN A 111 0.05 -3.26 13.76
C ASN A 111 -0.58 -2.03 14.45
N GLY A 112 -1.90 -2.00 14.58
CA GLY A 112 -2.71 -0.87 15.05
C GLY A 112 -3.05 0.16 13.96
N GLY A 113 -2.80 -0.14 12.69
CA GLY A 113 -3.11 0.70 11.54
C GLY A 113 -4.52 0.50 11.01
N TYR A 114 -4.95 1.38 10.11
CA TYR A 114 -6.26 1.30 9.48
C TYR A 114 -6.18 0.64 8.10
N VAL A 115 -6.99 -0.41 7.87
CA VAL A 115 -7.08 -1.11 6.58
C VAL A 115 -8.54 -1.15 6.14
N SER A 116 -8.85 -0.46 5.04
CA SER A 116 -10.18 -0.44 4.42
C SER A 116 -10.20 -1.29 3.15
N VAL A 117 -11.15 -2.22 3.07
CA VAL A 117 -11.29 -3.18 1.98
C VAL A 117 -12.66 -3.02 1.33
N ALA A 118 -12.67 -2.64 0.04
CA ALA A 118 -13.89 -2.55 -0.75
C ALA A 118 -14.33 -3.92 -1.30
N GLU A 119 -15.62 -4.07 -1.57
CA GLU A 119 -16.20 -5.24 -2.22
C GLU A 119 -15.46 -5.59 -3.52
N GLY A 120 -15.12 -6.86 -3.69
CA GLY A 120 -14.37 -7.36 -4.85
C GLY A 120 -12.85 -7.14 -4.79
N ALA A 121 -12.31 -6.58 -3.72
CA ALA A 121 -10.87 -6.61 -3.47
C ALA A 121 -10.40 -8.03 -3.06
N ASN A 122 -9.15 -8.39 -3.41
CA ASN A 122 -8.52 -9.62 -2.98
C ASN A 122 -7.52 -9.34 -1.85
N VAL A 123 -7.81 -9.79 -0.63
CA VAL A 123 -6.99 -9.48 0.54
C VAL A 123 -6.65 -10.71 1.37
N THR A 124 -5.39 -10.84 1.77
CA THR A 124 -4.94 -11.82 2.78
C THR A 124 -4.08 -11.15 3.85
N PHE A 125 -4.30 -11.56 5.10
CA PHE A 125 -3.50 -11.12 6.25
C PHE A 125 -2.56 -12.23 6.70
N THR A 126 -1.36 -11.86 7.15
CA THR A 126 -0.52 -12.76 7.93
C THR A 126 -1.14 -12.97 9.32
N PRO A 127 -0.97 -14.14 9.97
CA PRO A 127 -1.47 -14.35 11.33
C PRO A 127 -0.91 -13.30 12.31
N ASN A 128 -1.78 -12.40 12.75
CA ASN A 128 -1.49 -11.38 13.76
C ASN A 128 -2.80 -10.91 14.42
N THR A 129 -2.69 -10.01 15.40
CA THR A 129 -3.86 -9.31 15.93
C THR A 129 -4.22 -8.14 15.02
N ILE A 130 -5.44 -8.14 14.48
CA ILE A 130 -6.01 -7.09 13.64
C ILE A 130 -6.93 -6.22 14.51
N ASN A 131 -6.63 -4.92 14.60
CA ASN A 131 -7.33 -3.92 15.41
C ASN A 131 -7.95 -2.78 14.59
N GLY A 132 -7.75 -2.73 13.26
CA GLY A 132 -8.25 -1.63 12.42
C GLY A 132 -8.77 -2.06 11.05
N LEU A 133 -9.47 -3.19 10.95
CA LEU A 133 -10.01 -3.69 9.69
C LEU A 133 -11.44 -3.22 9.44
N VAL A 134 -11.68 -2.64 8.26
CA VAL A 134 -13.03 -2.31 7.77
C VAL A 134 -13.28 -3.04 6.46
N LEU A 135 -14.37 -3.80 6.41
CA LEU A 135 -14.86 -4.50 5.22
C LEU A 135 -16.14 -3.82 4.74
N SER A 136 -16.14 -3.26 3.53
CA SER A 136 -17.30 -2.60 2.94
C SER A 136 -17.85 -3.45 1.79
N GLY A 137 -18.77 -4.36 2.11
CA GLY A 137 -19.24 -5.41 1.18
C GLY A 137 -18.16 -6.45 0.82
N ALA A 138 -16.99 -6.38 1.45
CA ALA A 138 -15.86 -7.27 1.18
C ALA A 138 -15.86 -8.51 2.09
N TRP A 139 -15.22 -9.58 1.60
CA TRP A 139 -14.79 -10.70 2.42
C TRP A 139 -13.27 -10.62 2.63
N ALA A 140 -12.79 -11.00 3.80
CA ALA A 140 -11.35 -11.16 4.06
C ALA A 140 -11.08 -12.59 4.55
N THR A 141 -10.05 -13.23 4.01
CA THR A 141 -9.59 -14.53 4.51
C THR A 141 -8.60 -14.30 5.65
N LEU A 142 -8.96 -14.77 6.84
CA LEU A 142 -8.09 -14.79 8.01
C LEU A 142 -7.49 -16.20 8.19
N HIS A 143 -6.20 -16.28 8.51
CA HIS A 143 -5.51 -17.56 8.71
C HIS A 143 -5.52 -17.97 10.19
N SER A 144 -5.24 -19.25 10.48
CA SER A 144 -5.19 -19.73 11.87
C SER A 144 -4.20 -18.90 12.70
N GLY A 145 -4.63 -18.43 13.87
CA GLY A 145 -3.82 -17.57 14.74
C GLY A 145 -4.05 -16.07 14.52
N THR A 146 -4.88 -15.67 13.55
CA THR A 146 -5.35 -14.28 13.46
C THR A 146 -6.38 -14.00 14.57
N VAL A 147 -6.22 -12.88 15.27
CA VAL A 147 -7.19 -12.36 16.24
C VAL A 147 -7.73 -11.03 15.71
N ALA A 148 -9.00 -10.95 15.31
CA ALA A 148 -9.58 -9.72 14.79
C ALA A 148 -10.48 -9.05 15.85
N ASN A 149 -9.95 -8.06 16.56
CA ASN A 149 -10.59 -7.43 17.72
C ASN A 149 -11.58 -6.32 17.36
N SER A 150 -11.32 -5.59 16.27
CA SER A 150 -12.12 -4.43 15.84
C SER A 150 -12.34 -4.48 14.35
N THR A 151 -13.17 -5.43 13.91
CA THR A 151 -13.60 -5.53 12.51
C THR A 151 -14.95 -4.88 12.34
N THR A 152 -15.02 -3.84 11.51
CA THR A 152 -16.30 -3.26 11.07
C THR A 152 -16.68 -3.88 9.74
N VAL A 153 -17.84 -4.52 9.67
CA VAL A 153 -18.41 -5.04 8.42
C VAL A 153 -19.60 -4.18 8.04
N ASN A 154 -19.45 -3.37 7.00
CA ASN A 154 -20.54 -2.60 6.42
C ASN A 154 -21.21 -3.45 5.34
N SER A 155 -22.40 -3.98 5.62
CA SER A 155 -23.28 -4.57 4.61
C SER A 155 -23.95 -3.45 3.83
N GLY A 156 -23.84 -3.50 2.50
CA GLY A 156 -24.72 -2.73 1.61
C GLY A 156 -26.17 -3.19 1.71
#